data_AF-A0A4Y9ACK2-F1
#
_entry.id   AF-A0A4Y9ACK2-F1
#
_cell.length_a   1.000
_cell.length_b   1.000
_cell.length_c   1.000
_cell.angle_alpha   90.00
_cell.angle_beta   90.00
_cell.angle_gamma   90.00
#
_symmetry.space_group_name_H-M   'P 1'
#
loop_
_entity.id
_entity.type
_entity.pdbx_description
1 polymer ?
#
loop_
_entity_poly.entity_id
_entity_poly.type
_entity_poly.pdbx_seq_one_letter_code
_entity_poly.pdbx_strand_id
1 'polypeptide(L)'
;MADSQRVDAPGEKEGNDIFWNRIRDKFMHNQWKWVQFYIMDDMSLKEIARQEGVTIEAVKSWGPGSQEEIAARQRSVSQVV
;
A
#
# COMPACT_ATOMS: atom_id res chain seq x y z
N MET A 1 -7.86 -19.36 40.79
CA MET A 1 -8.63 -18.16 40.39
C MET A 1 -7.98 -17.59 39.14
N ALA A 2 -8.80 -17.16 38.20
CA ALA A 2 -8.47 -17.00 36.79
C ALA A 2 -7.42 -15.92 36.50
N ASP A 3 -6.54 -16.28 35.57
CA ASP A 3 -5.83 -15.41 34.65
C ASP A 3 -6.82 -14.39 34.04
N SER A 4 -6.58 -13.10 34.26
CA SER A 4 -7.41 -12.04 33.70
C SER A 4 -6.55 -10.86 33.29
N GLN A 5 -6.39 -10.78 31.98
CA GLN A 5 -6.59 -9.57 31.21
C GLN A 5 -5.54 -8.47 31.43
N ARG A 6 -4.37 -8.67 30.81
CA ARG A 6 -3.55 -7.54 30.36
C ARG A 6 -3.75 -7.43 28.85
N VAL A 7 -4.78 -6.67 28.46
CA VAL A 7 -5.11 -6.36 27.07
C VAL A 7 -3.87 -5.85 26.33
N ASP A 8 -3.55 -6.56 25.26
CA ASP A 8 -3.02 -6.08 23.98
C ASP A 8 -2.10 -4.84 24.05
N ALA A 9 -0.80 -5.09 24.00
CA ALA A 9 0.16 -4.07 23.56
C ALA A 9 -0.15 -3.72 22.09
N PRO A 10 -0.39 -2.44 21.73
CA PRO A 10 -0.38 -2.01 20.33
C PRO A 10 1.07 -1.86 19.87
N GLY A 11 1.82 -2.95 19.89
CA GLY A 11 3.17 -3.02 19.34
C GLY A 11 3.11 -3.69 17.97
N GLU A 12 3.81 -3.13 16.99
CA GLU A 12 4.20 -3.79 15.72
C GLU A 12 3.29 -3.63 14.48
N LYS A 13 2.27 -2.76 14.49
CA LYS A 13 1.57 -2.38 13.24
C LYS A 13 2.05 -1.04 12.64
N GLU A 14 2.94 -0.31 13.31
CA GLU A 14 3.19 1.11 13.00
C GLU A 14 4.13 1.38 11.80
N GLY A 15 5.00 0.43 11.44
CA GLY A 15 6.01 0.68 10.39
C GLY A 15 5.44 0.81 8.98
N ASN A 16 4.46 -0.03 8.64
CA ASN A 16 3.90 -0.07 7.28
C ASN A 16 2.91 1.07 7.05
N ASP A 17 2.02 1.32 8.02
CA ASP A 17 1.02 2.39 7.95
C ASP A 17 1.66 3.79 7.87
N ILE A 18 2.73 4.05 8.63
CA ILE A 18 3.45 5.34 8.54
C ILE A 18 4.08 5.54 7.16
N PHE A 19 4.65 4.48 6.58
CA PHE A 19 5.20 4.54 5.23
C PHE A 19 4.11 4.87 4.21
N TRP A 20 3.03 4.09 4.19
CA TRP A 20 1.89 4.28 3.29
C TRP A 20 1.27 5.66 3.41
N ASN A 21 1.10 6.17 4.63
CA ASN A 21 0.52 7.49 4.87
C ASN A 21 1.44 8.63 4.37
N ARG A 22 2.76 8.51 4.52
CA ARG A 22 3.73 9.47 3.95
C ARG A 22 3.71 9.47 2.44
N ILE A 23 3.52 8.31 1.83
CA ILE A 23 3.61 8.18 0.38
C ILE A 23 2.30 8.47 -0.35
N ARG A 24 1.17 8.26 0.32
CA ARG A 24 -0.20 8.54 -0.15
C ARG A 24 -0.37 9.92 -0.80
N ASP A 25 0.15 10.97 -0.17
CA ASP A 25 0.03 12.35 -0.66
C ASP A 25 0.73 12.62 -2.01
N LYS A 26 1.59 11.72 -2.50
CA LYS A 26 2.26 11.89 -3.80
C LYS A 26 1.63 11.07 -4.92
N PHE A 27 0.82 10.07 -4.59
CA PHE A 27 0.18 9.27 -5.62
C PHE A 27 -1.01 10.02 -6.20
N MET A 28 -1.15 9.96 -7.52
CA MET A 28 -2.43 10.27 -8.14
C MET A 28 -3.48 9.28 -7.63
N HIS A 29 -4.74 9.71 -7.54
CA HIS A 29 -5.86 8.88 -7.07
C HIS A 29 -5.85 7.46 -7.68
N ASN A 30 -5.53 7.36 -8.96
CA ASN A 30 -5.53 6.14 -9.76
C ASN A 30 -4.36 5.20 -9.37
N GLN A 31 -3.19 5.79 -9.08
CA GLN A 31 -2.00 5.06 -8.64
C GLN A 31 -2.17 4.58 -7.20
N TRP A 32 -2.75 5.40 -6.32
CA TRP A 32 -3.03 4.99 -4.95
C TRP A 32 -4.02 3.84 -4.89
N LYS A 33 -5.08 3.89 -5.70
CA LYS A 33 -6.02 2.77 -5.86
C LYS A 33 -5.32 1.50 -6.31
N TRP A 34 -4.41 1.59 -7.28
CA TRP A 34 -3.60 0.45 -7.69
C TRP A 34 -2.83 -0.16 -6.53
N VAL A 35 -2.14 0.68 -5.74
CA VAL A 35 -1.38 0.24 -4.56
C VAL A 35 -2.30 -0.40 -3.52
N GLN A 36 -3.44 0.20 -3.20
CA GLN A 36 -4.37 -0.38 -2.23
C GLN A 36 -4.88 -1.73 -2.70
N PHE A 37 -5.42 -1.83 -3.91
CA PHE A 37 -6.00 -3.08 -4.37
C PHE A 37 -4.94 -4.15 -4.66
N TYR A 38 -3.80 -3.79 -5.26
CA TYR A 38 -2.78 -4.75 -5.67
C TYR A 38 -1.83 -5.13 -4.51
N ILE A 39 -1.44 -4.18 -3.65
CA ILE A 39 -0.47 -4.42 -2.57
C ILE A 39 -1.16 -4.68 -1.22
N MET A 40 -2.25 -3.97 -0.88
CA MET A 40 -2.94 -4.21 0.40
C MET A 40 -3.95 -5.35 0.32
N ASP A 41 -4.69 -5.44 -0.78
CA ASP A 41 -5.76 -6.43 -0.95
C ASP A 41 -5.31 -7.68 -1.74
N ASP A 42 -4.06 -7.68 -2.24
CA ASP A 42 -3.49 -8.75 -3.10
C ASP A 42 -4.38 -9.06 -4.32
N MET A 43 -5.18 -8.10 -4.79
CA MET A 43 -6.04 -8.27 -5.95
C MET A 43 -5.23 -8.34 -7.24
N SER A 44 -5.68 -9.21 -8.14
CA SER A 44 -5.17 -9.26 -9.50
C SER A 44 -5.58 -8.03 -10.32
N LEU A 45 -4.70 -7.59 -11.23
CA LEU A 45 -4.96 -6.48 -12.17
C LEU A 45 -6.29 -6.62 -12.94
N LYS A 46 -6.71 -7.87 -13.20
CA LYS A 46 -8.00 -8.19 -13.85
C LYS A 46 -9.20 -7.81 -12.98
N GLU A 47 -9.13 -8.06 -11.68
CA GLU A 47 -10.19 -7.77 -10.73
C GLU A 47 -10.30 -6.26 -10.51
N ILE A 48 -9.16 -5.58 -10.37
CA ILE A 48 -9.06 -4.12 -10.25
C ILE A 48 -9.65 -3.43 -11.49
N ALA A 49 -9.30 -3.92 -12.68
CA ALA A 49 -9.84 -3.44 -13.94
C ALA A 49 -11.37 -3.59 -14.01
N ARG A 50 -11.90 -4.75 -13.61
CA ARG A 50 -13.35 -5.02 -13.59
C ARG A 50 -14.07 -4.13 -12.58
N GLN A 51 -13.49 -3.90 -11.40
CA GLN A 51 -14.07 -3.13 -10.33
C GLN A 51 -14.08 -1.62 -10.61
N GLU A 52 -12.99 -1.08 -11.12
CA GLU A 52 -12.89 0.34 -11.48
C GLU A 52 -13.47 0.64 -12.88
N GLY A 53 -13.86 -0.39 -13.65
CA GLY A 53 -14.38 -0.23 -15.01
C GLY A 53 -13.33 0.25 -16.01
N VAL A 54 -12.05 0.06 -15.71
CA VAL A 54 -10.92 0.43 -16.57
C VAL A 54 -10.36 -0.81 -17.28
N THR A 55 -9.53 -0.63 -18.29
CA THR A 55 -8.86 -1.75 -18.95
C THR A 55 -7.66 -2.24 -18.15
N ILE A 56 -7.31 -3.52 -18.28
CA ILE A 56 -6.11 -4.11 -17.68
C ILE A 56 -4.85 -3.33 -18.10
N GLU A 57 -4.84 -2.78 -19.32
CA GLU A 57 -3.77 -1.93 -19.82
C GLU A 57 -3.65 -0.60 -19.06
N ALA A 58 -4.77 0.02 -18.69
CA ALA A 58 -4.77 1.22 -17.84
C ALA A 58 -4.23 0.89 -16.44
N VAL A 59 -4.67 -0.22 -15.83
CA VAL A 59 -4.16 -0.69 -14.54
C VAL A 59 -2.66 -1.02 -14.62
N LYS A 60 -2.22 -1.63 -15.73
CA LYS A 60 -0.80 -1.84 -16.03
C LYS A 60 -0.01 -0.54 -16.16
N SER A 61 -0.62 0.52 -16.67
CA SER A 61 0.02 1.84 -16.76
C SER A 61 0.16 2.52 -15.39
N TRP A 62 -0.68 2.16 -14.41
CA TRP A 62 -0.57 2.65 -13.03
C TRP A 62 0.58 1.99 -12.26
N GLY A 63 0.92 0.73 -12.57
CA GLY A 63 1.97 -0.04 -11.90
C GLY A 63 3.36 0.62 -11.90
N PRO A 64 3.97 0.94 -13.06
CA PRO A 64 5.31 1.52 -13.14
C PRO A 64 5.46 2.81 -12.35
N GLY A 65 4.52 3.76 -12.49
CA GLY A 65 4.56 5.01 -11.73
C GLY A 65 4.34 4.80 -10.24
N SER A 66 3.53 3.79 -9.87
CA SER A 66 3.31 3.43 -8.47
C SER A 66 4.57 2.80 -7.86
N GLN A 67 5.17 1.83 -8.56
CA GLN A 67 6.37 1.10 -8.14
C GLN A 67 7.60 2.00 -8.08
N GLU A 68 7.78 2.91 -9.04
CA GLU A 68 8.90 3.85 -9.05
C GLU A 68 8.90 4.74 -7.81
N GLU A 69 7.75 5.31 -7.45
CA GLU A 69 7.62 6.18 -6.28
C GLU A 69 7.75 5.40 -4.96
N ILE A 70 7.21 4.18 -4.90
CA ILE A 70 7.41 3.27 -3.76
C ILE A 70 8.92 2.97 -3.61
N ALA A 71 9.60 2.58 -4.69
CA ALA A 71 11.01 2.21 -4.67
C ALA A 71 11.94 3.40 -4.35
N ALA A 72 11.64 4.58 -4.91
CA ALA A 72 12.37 5.81 -4.63
C ALA A 72 12.35 6.15 -3.12
N ARG A 73 11.22 5.89 -2.47
CA ARG A 73 11.01 6.22 -1.05
C ARG A 73 11.43 5.12 -0.11
N GLN A 74 11.28 3.84 -0.49
CA GLN A 74 11.89 2.73 0.24
C GLN A 74 13.42 2.89 0.31
N ARG A 75 14.06 3.29 -0.80
CA ARG A 75 15.50 3.60 -0.82
C ARG A 75 15.88 4.74 0.12
N SER A 76 15.05 5.79 0.21
CA SER A 76 15.29 6.90 1.14
C SER A 76 15.09 6.48 2.59
N VAL A 77 14.12 5.61 2.90
CA VAL A 77 13.87 5.09 4.26
C VAL A 77 15.01 4.19 4.74
N SER A 78 15.60 3.38 3.86
CA SER A 78 16.75 2.52 4.20
C SER A 78 18.06 3.28 4.47
N GLN A 79 18.16 4.56 4.13
CA GLN A 79 19.38 5.36 4.37
C GLN A 79 19.35 6.12 5.71
N VAL A 80 18.24 6.01 6.47
CA VAL A 80 18.05 6.73 7.75
C VAL A 80 17.91 5.80 8.97
N VAL A 81 18.14 4.49 8.79
CA VAL A 81 18.09 3.46 9.84
C VAL A 81 19.47 2.90 10.15
#